data_AF-V8R4J8-F1
#
_entry.id   AF-V8R4J8-F1
#
_cell.length_a   1.000
_cell.length_b   1.000
_cell.length_c   1.000
_cell.angle_alpha   90.00
_cell.angle_beta   90.00
_cell.angle_gamma   90.00
#
_symmetry.space_group_name_H-M   'P 1'
#
loop_
_entity.id
_entity.type
_entity.pdbx_description
1 polymer ?
#
loop_
_entity_poly.entity_id
_entity_poly.type
_entity_poly.pdbx_seq_one_letter_code
_entity_poly.pdbx_strand_id
1 'polypeptide(L)'
;MKMNVAVFGLLLVCSSAFADPVVDAYDALMAAGKVAAQHGAACEASVQKDDVSPCRAFTKANDVYRGKIKAFLATIDPKTDNVYNHINKQDVEAYMEQNKRIERSMDYVIAHSESS
;
A
#
# COMPACT_ATOMS: atom_id res chain seq x y z
N MET A 1 -28.62 -39.11 -3.69
CA MET A 1 -27.36 -39.16 -4.47
C MET A 1 -27.58 -38.42 -5.78
N LYS A 2 -27.18 -37.14 -5.86
CA LYS A 2 -27.14 -36.34 -7.10
C LYS A 2 -25.97 -35.36 -6.94
N MET A 3 -24.87 -35.67 -7.62
CA MET A 3 -23.76 -34.77 -7.89
C MET A 3 -24.25 -33.66 -8.80
N ASN A 4 -23.88 -32.41 -8.50
CA ASN A 4 -23.74 -31.35 -9.49
C ASN A 4 -22.52 -30.51 -9.11
N VAL A 5 -21.38 -30.95 -9.62
CA VAL A 5 -20.13 -30.21 -9.64
C VAL A 5 -20.27 -29.15 -10.74
N ALA A 6 -20.56 -27.92 -10.36
CA ALA A 6 -20.52 -26.79 -11.27
C ALA A 6 -19.11 -26.19 -11.24
N VAL A 7 -18.22 -26.81 -12.03
CA VAL A 7 -16.95 -26.21 -12.46
C VAL A 7 -17.32 -25.08 -13.41
N PHE A 8 -17.49 -23.87 -12.88
CA PHE A 8 -17.55 -22.67 -13.72
C PHE A 8 -16.13 -22.27 -14.05
N GLY A 9 -15.85 -22.31 -15.35
CA GLY A 9 -14.54 -22.19 -15.96
C GLY A 9 -13.80 -20.93 -15.55
N LEU A 10 -12.56 -21.14 -15.10
CA LEU A 10 -11.50 -20.15 -15.17
C LEU A 10 -11.30 -19.78 -16.65
N LEU A 11 -11.97 -18.72 -17.10
CA LEU A 11 -11.58 -17.96 -18.27
C LEU A 11 -10.36 -17.12 -17.90
N LEU A 12 -9.20 -17.79 -17.84
CA LEU A 12 -7.89 -17.18 -17.95
C LEU A 12 -7.76 -16.65 -19.38
N VAL A 13 -8.34 -15.48 -19.63
CA VAL A 13 -8.00 -14.70 -20.81
C VAL A 13 -6.59 -14.21 -20.58
N CYS A 14 -5.64 -14.94 -21.17
CA CYS A 14 -4.27 -14.52 -21.40
C CYS A 14 -4.27 -13.26 -22.27
N SER A 15 -4.63 -12.12 -21.68
CA SER A 15 -4.30 -10.81 -22.20
C SER A 15 -2.87 -10.54 -21.77
N SER A 16 -1.90 -11.11 -22.48
CA SER A 16 -0.52 -10.63 -22.48
C SER A 16 -0.46 -9.28 -23.20
N ALA A 17 -1.16 -8.28 -22.64
CA ALA A 17 -0.67 -6.92 -22.73
C ALA A 17 0.58 -6.90 -21.85
N PHE A 18 1.68 -6.34 -22.33
CA PHE A 18 2.82 -6.07 -21.47
C PHE A 18 2.30 -5.16 -20.36
N ALA A 19 1.95 -5.75 -19.21
CA ALA A 19 1.58 -4.99 -18.03
C ALA A 19 2.80 -4.13 -17.73
N ASP A 20 2.57 -2.83 -17.75
CA ASP A 20 3.62 -1.86 -17.52
C ASP A 20 4.15 -2.12 -16.10
N PRO A 21 5.40 -2.57 -15.95
CA PRO A 21 5.92 -2.98 -14.65
C PRO A 21 5.93 -1.81 -13.65
N VAL A 22 5.95 -0.56 -14.14
CA VAL A 22 5.86 0.64 -13.32
C VAL A 22 4.43 0.82 -12.79
N VAL A 23 3.42 0.58 -13.63
CA VAL A 23 2.00 0.63 -13.23
C VAL A 23 1.68 -0.49 -12.24
N ASP A 24 2.11 -1.73 -12.49
CA ASP A 24 1.89 -2.86 -11.58
C ASP A 24 2.57 -2.61 -10.21
N ALA A 25 3.79 -2.08 -10.22
CA ALA A 25 4.50 -1.74 -8.99
C ALA A 25 3.83 -0.57 -8.24
N TYR A 26 3.27 0.40 -8.96
CA TYR A 26 2.50 1.50 -8.41
C TYR A 26 1.17 1.02 -7.78
N ASP A 27 0.43 0.16 -8.45
CA ASP A 27 -0.83 -0.40 -7.91
C ASP A 27 -0.56 -1.21 -6.64
N ALA A 28 0.51 -2.02 -6.63
CA ALA A 28 0.93 -2.76 -5.45
C ALA A 28 1.37 -1.83 -4.30
N LEU A 29 2.04 -0.72 -4.62
CA LEU A 29 2.41 0.33 -3.67
C LEU A 29 1.15 0.99 -3.06
N MET A 30 0.20 1.40 -3.88
CA MET A 30 -1.03 2.07 -3.43
C MET A 30 -1.92 1.14 -2.59
N ALA A 31 -2.02 -0.13 -2.98
CA ALA A 31 -2.74 -1.14 -2.19
C ALA A 31 -2.11 -1.32 -0.79
N ALA A 32 -0.78 -1.45 -0.71
CA ALA A 32 -0.07 -1.54 0.56
C ALA A 32 -0.21 -0.24 1.39
N GLY A 33 -0.13 0.92 0.75
CA GLY A 33 -0.31 2.22 1.39
C GLY A 33 -1.70 2.37 2.02
N LYS A 34 -2.75 1.92 1.33
CA LYS A 34 -4.12 1.94 1.86
C LYS A 34 -4.25 1.10 3.15
N VAL A 35 -3.67 -0.11 3.15
CA VAL A 35 -3.65 -0.98 4.33
C VAL A 35 -2.86 -0.33 5.47
N ALA A 36 -1.68 0.23 5.19
CA ALA A 36 -0.89 0.94 6.19
C ALA A 36 -1.64 2.12 6.82
N ALA A 37 -2.30 2.96 6.03
CA ALA A 37 -3.08 4.08 6.58
C ALA A 37 -4.32 3.63 7.37
N GLN A 38 -4.99 2.55 6.95
CA GLN A 38 -6.10 1.97 7.72
C GLN A 38 -5.63 1.51 9.10
N HIS A 39 -4.48 0.84 9.18
CA HIS A 39 -3.90 0.44 10.46
C HIS A 39 -3.35 1.64 11.25
N GLY A 40 -2.82 2.67 10.58
CA GLY A 40 -2.39 3.92 11.21
C GLY A 40 -3.53 4.60 11.95
N ALA A 41 -4.67 4.80 11.28
CA ALA A 41 -5.87 5.37 11.91
C ALA A 41 -6.41 4.50 13.07
N ALA A 42 -6.34 3.17 12.93
CA ALA A 42 -6.73 2.26 14.01
C ALA A 42 -5.79 2.35 15.23
N CYS A 43 -4.49 2.52 14.99
CA CYS A 43 -3.51 2.76 16.04
C CYS A 43 -3.73 4.11 16.73
N GLU A 44 -3.91 5.20 15.98
CA GLU A 44 -4.22 6.52 16.56
C GLU A 44 -5.44 6.45 17.51
N ALA A 45 -6.49 5.75 17.10
CA ALA A 45 -7.69 5.56 17.91
C ALA A 45 -7.50 4.61 19.13
N SER A 46 -6.45 3.79 19.15
CA SER A 46 -6.15 2.84 20.22
C SER A 46 -5.12 3.34 21.23
N VAL A 47 -4.28 4.32 20.86
CA VAL A 47 -3.27 4.93 21.75
C VAL A 47 -3.88 5.45 23.06
N GLN A 48 -5.12 5.94 23.03
CA GLN A 48 -5.82 6.42 24.24
C GLN A 48 -6.42 5.30 25.11
N LYS A 49 -6.28 4.02 24.71
CA LYS A 49 -6.95 2.86 25.33
C LYS A 49 -5.98 1.80 25.87
N ASP A 50 -4.69 2.11 25.94
CA ASP A 50 -3.62 1.18 26.32
C ASP A 50 -3.55 -0.14 25.50
N ASP A 51 -4.19 -0.19 24.32
CA ASP A 51 -4.08 -1.32 23.40
C ASP A 51 -3.06 -1.04 22.30
N VAL A 52 -1.91 -1.70 22.41
CA VAL A 52 -0.79 -1.60 21.47
C VAL A 52 -0.92 -2.50 20.25
N SER A 53 -1.92 -3.38 20.20
CA SER A 53 -2.08 -4.36 19.11
C SER A 53 -2.31 -3.69 17.75
N PRO A 54 -3.16 -2.65 17.64
CA PRO A 54 -3.35 -1.92 16.38
C PRO A 54 -2.08 -1.21 15.92
N CYS A 55 -1.27 -0.71 16.85
CA CYS A 55 0.01 -0.08 16.55
C CYS A 55 1.06 -1.07 16.04
N ARG A 56 1.09 -2.30 16.58
CA ARG A 56 1.92 -3.38 16.01
C ARG A 56 1.49 -3.78 14.61
N ALA A 57 0.17 -3.79 14.34
CA ALA A 57 -0.35 -4.04 13.01
C ALA A 57 0.04 -2.92 12.04
N PHE A 58 -0.01 -1.67 12.49
CA PHE A 58 0.46 -0.51 11.73
C PHE A 58 1.94 -0.60 11.37
N THR A 59 2.82 -0.90 12.33
CA THR A 59 4.26 -1.06 12.06
C THR A 59 4.51 -2.10 10.96
N LYS A 60 3.88 -3.28 11.06
CA LYS A 60 4.02 -4.33 10.04
C LYS A 60 3.50 -3.90 8.67
N ALA A 61 2.34 -3.25 8.62
CA ALA A 61 1.77 -2.76 7.38
C ALA A 61 2.64 -1.65 6.75
N ASN A 62 3.22 -0.79 7.57
CA ASN A 62 4.16 0.25 7.14
C ASN A 62 5.45 -0.36 6.58
N ASP A 63 6.01 -1.40 7.21
CA ASP A 63 7.18 -2.10 6.67
C ASP A 63 6.92 -2.71 5.29
N VAL A 64 5.75 -3.30 5.09
CA VAL A 64 5.31 -3.80 3.78
C VAL A 64 5.20 -2.64 2.77
N TYR A 65 4.55 -1.54 3.16
CA TYR A 65 4.44 -0.35 2.32
C TYR A 65 5.82 0.22 1.92
N ARG A 66 6.75 0.35 2.86
CA ARG A 66 8.14 0.77 2.59
C ARG A 66 8.87 -0.19 1.66
N GLY A 67 8.62 -1.49 1.79
CA GLY A 67 9.10 -2.49 0.84
C GLY A 67 8.57 -2.25 -0.58
N LYS A 68 7.29 -1.90 -0.73
CA LYS A 68 6.69 -1.59 -2.03
C LYS A 68 7.17 -0.27 -2.61
N ILE A 69 7.44 0.76 -1.80
CA ILE A 69 8.10 2.00 -2.26
C ILE A 69 9.44 1.67 -2.91
N LYS A 70 10.28 0.88 -2.23
CA LYS A 70 11.59 0.49 -2.77
C LYS A 70 11.46 -0.29 -4.09
N ALA A 71 10.48 -1.19 -4.19
CA ALA A 71 10.23 -1.94 -5.41
C ALA A 71 9.80 -1.02 -6.57
N PHE A 72 8.87 -0.09 -6.33
CA PHE A 72 8.44 0.89 -7.32
C PHE A 72 9.56 1.82 -7.79
N LEU A 73 10.38 2.32 -6.86
CA LEU A 73 11.54 3.15 -7.23
C LEU A 73 12.60 2.36 -8.01
N ALA A 74 12.70 1.05 -7.78
CA ALA A 74 13.61 0.19 -8.55
C ALA A 74 13.08 -0.17 -9.95
N THR A 75 11.77 -0.03 -10.19
CA THR A 75 11.18 -0.22 -11.52
C THR A 75 11.31 0.99 -12.43
N ILE A 76 11.60 2.18 -11.90
CA ILE A 76 11.79 3.42 -12.66
C ILE A 76 13.28 3.67 -12.87
N ASP A 77 13.75 3.83 -14.11
CA ASP A 77 15.12 4.30 -14.37
C ASP A 77 15.19 5.83 -14.21
N PRO A 78 15.88 6.36 -13.18
CA PRO A 78 15.92 7.80 -12.92
C PRO A 78 16.62 8.63 -14.03
N LYS A 79 17.34 7.99 -14.96
CA LYS A 79 18.06 8.67 -16.05
C LYS A 79 17.29 8.70 -17.36
N THR A 80 16.46 7.69 -17.62
CA THR A 80 15.83 7.50 -18.92
C THR A 80 14.31 7.47 -18.84
N ASP A 81 13.77 7.30 -17.64
CA ASP A 81 12.37 7.02 -17.45
C ASP A 81 11.71 8.00 -16.49
N ASN A 82 10.64 8.63 -16.96
CA ASN A 82 9.86 9.57 -16.18
C ASN A 82 8.60 8.84 -15.71
N VAL A 83 8.34 8.85 -14.40
CA VAL A 83 7.13 8.25 -13.80
C VAL A 83 5.84 8.69 -14.52
N TYR A 84 5.81 9.92 -15.04
CA TYR A 84 4.67 10.48 -15.79
C TYR A 84 4.45 9.85 -17.18
N ASN A 85 5.39 9.06 -17.68
CA ASN A 85 5.23 8.25 -18.88
C ASN A 85 4.29 7.05 -18.62
N HIS A 86 4.19 6.62 -17.35
CA HIS A 86 3.50 5.40 -16.94
C HIS A 86 2.23 5.71 -16.14
N ILE A 87 2.29 6.74 -15.31
CA ILE A 87 1.27 7.06 -14.31
C ILE A 87 0.87 8.53 -14.45
N ASN A 88 -0.42 8.83 -14.42
CA ASN A 88 -0.87 10.21 -14.60
C ASN A 88 -0.58 11.06 -13.34
N LYS A 89 -0.68 12.38 -13.49
CA LYS A 89 -0.38 13.32 -12.39
C LYS A 89 -1.31 13.16 -11.17
N GLN A 90 -2.58 12.84 -11.39
CA GLN A 90 -3.55 12.69 -10.30
C GLN A 90 -3.22 11.48 -9.42
N ASP A 91 -2.72 10.41 -10.02
CA ASP A 91 -2.26 9.22 -9.31
C ASP A 91 -1.00 9.52 -8.48
N VAL A 92 -0.07 10.31 -9.00
CA VAL A 92 1.10 10.78 -8.23
C VAL A 92 0.66 11.65 -7.04
N GLU A 93 -0.32 12.54 -7.23
CA GLU A 93 -0.89 13.35 -6.15
C GLU A 93 -1.60 12.48 -5.09
N ALA A 94 -2.34 11.45 -5.51
CA ALA A 94 -2.98 10.48 -4.62
C ALA A 94 -1.95 9.72 -3.78
N TYR A 95 -0.83 9.32 -4.39
CA TYR A 95 0.30 8.72 -3.68
C TYR A 95 0.89 9.68 -2.64
N MET A 96 1.16 10.94 -3.02
CA MET A 96 1.72 11.94 -2.09
C MET A 96 0.80 12.18 -0.89
N GLU A 97 -0.51 12.27 -1.11
CA GLU A 97 -1.49 12.42 -0.02
C GLU A 97 -1.54 11.19 0.88
N GLN A 98 -1.49 9.98 0.30
CA GLN A 98 -1.46 8.75 1.05
C GLN A 98 -0.20 8.63 1.93
N ASN A 99 0.96 8.99 1.37
CA ASN A 99 2.22 8.98 2.10
C ASN A 99 2.19 9.95 3.30
N LYS A 100 1.67 11.17 3.10
CA LYS A 100 1.50 12.14 4.19
C LYS A 100 0.60 11.62 5.31
N ARG A 101 -0.46 10.86 4.98
CA ARG A 101 -1.34 10.26 6.00
C ARG A 101 -0.58 9.26 6.88
N ILE A 102 0.19 8.37 6.25
CA ILE A 102 0.98 7.36 6.96
C ILE A 102 2.06 8.02 7.83
N GLU A 103 2.75 9.03 7.32
CA GLU A 103 3.75 9.81 8.06
C GLU A 103 3.14 10.48 9.30
N ARG A 104 1.98 11.14 9.15
CA ARG A 104 1.27 11.73 10.29
C ARG A 104 0.90 10.70 11.36
N SER A 105 0.43 9.51 10.96
CA SER A 105 0.14 8.45 11.91
C SER A 105 1.39 7.97 12.64
N MET A 106 2.53 7.87 11.96
CA MET A 106 3.81 7.56 12.59
C MET A 106 4.23 8.63 13.60
N ASP A 107 4.18 9.90 13.23
CA ASP A 107 4.57 11.01 14.10
C ASP A 107 3.67 11.06 15.35
N TYR A 108 2.36 10.84 15.18
CA TYR A 108 1.41 10.78 16.29
C TYR A 108 1.78 9.67 17.30
N VAL A 109 2.08 8.48 16.80
CA VAL A 109 2.46 7.32 17.62
C VAL A 109 3.77 7.58 18.36
N ILE A 110 4.78 8.13 17.68
CA ILE A 110 6.07 8.47 18.29
C ILE A 110 5.87 9.46 19.44
N ALA A 111 5.16 10.56 19.19
CA ALA A 111 4.92 11.60 20.19
C ALA A 111 4.24 11.05 21.47
N HIS A 112 3.31 10.09 21.33
CA HIS A 112 2.64 9.47 22.47
C HIS A 112 3.46 8.34 23.13
N SER A 113 4.38 7.71 22.39
CA SER A 113 5.31 6.71 22.95
C SER A 113 6.44 7.33 23.78
N GLU A 114 6.90 8.55 23.43
CA GLU A 114 7.92 9.28 24.19
C GLU A 114 7.36 9.99 25.44
N SER A 115 6.03 10.09 25.54
CA SER A 115 5.32 10.74 26.65
C SER A 115 4.94 9.78 27.79
N SER A 116 5.23 8.48 27.63
CA SER A 116 4.94 7.40 28.60
C SER A 116 6.22 6.87 29.23
#